data_AF-A0A7Y2PH64-F1
#
_entry.id   AF-A0A7Y2PH64-F1
#
_cell.length_a   1.000
_cell.length_b   1.000
_cell.length_c   1.000
_cell.angle_alpha   90.00
_cell.angle_beta   90.00
_cell.angle_gamma   90.00
#
_symmetry.space_group_name_H-M   'P 1'
#
loop_
_entity.id
_entity.type
_entity.pdbx_description
1 polymer ?
#
loop_
_entity_poly.entity_id
_entity_poly.type
_entity_poly.pdbx_seq_one_letter_code
_entity_poly.pdbx_strand_id
1 'polypeptide(L)'
;MMLRNTQLATFLLRSLSIATLGLTLITPAAHAADPVTLTLYNGQHKEVGDNLAAAFEAKTGIHVNVRKGSSNQLASQIVEEGDRSPAD
;
A
#
# COMPACT_ATOMS: atom_id res chain seq x y z
N MET A 1 -10.10 -34.79 -55.55
CA MET A 1 -8.70 -34.55 -55.10
C MET A 1 -8.69 -33.33 -54.17
N MET A 2 -9.16 -33.51 -52.92
CA MET A 2 -9.61 -32.45 -51.99
C MET A 2 -8.77 -32.39 -50.69
N LEU A 3 -7.48 -32.72 -50.72
CA LEU A 3 -6.67 -32.93 -49.50
C LEU A 3 -5.53 -31.91 -49.26
N ARG A 4 -5.34 -30.91 -50.13
CA ARG A 4 -4.20 -29.97 -50.05
C ARG A 4 -4.49 -28.61 -49.42
N ASN A 5 -5.77 -28.24 -49.23
CA ASN A 5 -6.16 -26.89 -48.79
C ASN A 5 -6.43 -26.74 -47.29
N THR A 6 -6.59 -27.86 -46.57
CA THR A 6 -6.94 -27.89 -45.14
C THR A 6 -5.74 -27.63 -44.22
N GLN A 7 -4.52 -27.95 -44.65
CA GLN A 7 -3.29 -27.78 -43.86
C GLN A 7 -2.93 -26.28 -43.66
N LEU A 8 -3.11 -25.45 -44.69
CA LEU A 8 -2.79 -24.01 -44.66
C LEU A 8 -3.66 -23.22 -43.68
N ALA A 9 -4.95 -23.56 -43.59
CA ALA A 9 -5.88 -22.94 -42.64
C ALA A 9 -5.52 -23.29 -41.18
N THR A 10 -5.00 -24.49 -40.92
CA THR A 10 -4.61 -24.91 -39.57
C THR A 10 -3.35 -24.18 -39.07
N PHE A 11 -2.41 -23.83 -39.95
CA PHE A 11 -1.22 -23.04 -39.58
C PHE A 11 -1.53 -21.57 -39.29
N LEU A 12 -2.51 -21.00 -40.00
CA LEU A 12 -2.95 -19.61 -39.78
C LEU A 12 -3.80 -19.45 -38.51
N LEU A 13 -4.62 -20.45 -38.13
CA LEU A 13 -5.34 -20.40 -36.85
C LEU A 13 -4.44 -20.63 -35.64
N ARG A 14 -3.38 -21.44 -35.76
CA ARG A 14 -2.44 -21.73 -34.65
C ARG A 14 -1.48 -20.58 -34.31
N SER A 15 -1.18 -19.71 -35.27
CA SER A 15 -0.33 -18.53 -35.06
C SER A 15 -1.08 -17.39 -34.35
N LEU A 16 -2.41 -17.32 -34.49
CA LEU A 16 -3.23 -16.32 -33.82
C LEU A 16 -3.44 -16.62 -32.32
N SER A 17 -3.39 -17.90 -31.92
CA SER A 17 -3.51 -18.32 -30.51
C SER A 17 -2.26 -18.07 -29.67
N ILE A 18 -1.10 -17.86 -30.30
CA ILE A 18 0.18 -17.58 -29.61
C ILE A 18 0.37 -16.07 -29.42
N ALA A 19 -0.23 -15.24 -30.27
CA ALA A 19 -0.13 -13.79 -30.17
C ALA A 19 -0.98 -13.18 -29.02
N THR A 20 -2.07 -13.83 -28.62
CA THR A 20 -2.94 -13.34 -27.53
C THR A 20 -2.45 -13.69 -26.13
N LEU A 21 -1.54 -14.67 -25.99
CA LEU A 21 -0.95 -15.05 -24.69
C LEU A 21 0.31 -14.24 -24.33
N GLY A 22 0.91 -13.53 -25.29
CA GLY A 22 2.09 -12.70 -25.07
C GLY A 22 1.80 -11.30 -24.52
N LEU A 23 0.56 -10.81 -24.59
CA LEU A 23 0.23 -9.41 -24.31
C LEU A 23 -0.09 -9.12 -22.83
N THR A 24 -0.29 -10.13 -21.99
CA THR A 24 -0.60 -9.95 -20.56
C THR A 24 0.62 -9.82 -19.65
N LEU A 25 1.84 -9.99 -20.18
CA LEU A 25 3.08 -9.94 -19.38
C LEU A 25 3.72 -8.55 -19.27
N ILE A 26 3.15 -7.53 -19.90
CA ILE A 26 3.74 -6.17 -19.96
C ILE A 26 2.86 -5.12 -19.25
N THR A 27 1.81 -5.54 -18.52
CA THR A 27 1.10 -4.60 -17.65
C THR A 27 2.00 -4.27 -16.45
N PRO A 28 2.48 -3.03 -16.29
CA PRO A 28 3.18 -2.65 -15.07
C PRO A 28 2.20 -2.85 -13.91
N ALA A 29 2.60 -3.69 -12.95
CA ALA A 29 1.86 -3.82 -11.70
C ALA A 29 1.85 -2.44 -11.04
N ALA A 30 0.68 -1.79 -11.00
CA ALA A 30 0.49 -0.56 -10.24
C ALA A 30 0.77 -0.90 -8.77
N HIS A 31 1.97 -0.55 -8.29
CA HIS A 31 2.29 -0.57 -6.88
C HIS A 31 1.49 0.58 -6.26
N ALA A 32 0.37 0.24 -5.62
CA ALA A 32 -0.26 1.18 -4.69
C ALA A 32 0.78 1.50 -3.61
N ALA A 33 1.03 2.79 -3.36
CA ALA A 33 1.83 3.20 -2.23
C ALA A 33 1.16 2.70 -0.94
N ASP A 34 1.96 2.17 -0.02
CA ASP A 34 1.44 1.73 1.28
C ASP A 34 0.74 2.91 1.98
N PRO A 35 -0.35 2.67 2.72
CA PRO A 35 -1.05 3.71 3.44
C PRO A 35 -0.11 4.41 4.43
N VAL A 36 0.10 5.72 4.25
CA VAL A 36 0.90 6.53 5.17
C VAL A 36 0.15 6.62 6.50
N THR A 37 0.82 6.23 7.58
CA THR A 37 0.30 6.28 8.95
C THR A 37 1.33 6.97 9.84
N LEU A 38 0.88 7.89 10.69
CA LEU A 38 1.71 8.57 11.68
C LEU A 38 1.44 8.02 13.08
N THR A 39 2.44 7.97 13.96
CA THR A 39 2.28 7.62 15.37
C THR A 39 2.58 8.81 16.26
N LEU A 40 1.55 9.29 16.96
CA LEU A 40 1.65 10.43 17.87
C LEU A 40 1.75 9.96 19.32
N TYR A 41 2.84 10.32 20.01
CA TYR A 41 3.01 10.07 21.45
C TYR A 41 2.45 11.27 22.23
N ASN A 42 1.26 11.10 22.80
CA ASN A 42 0.55 12.22 23.44
C ASN A 42 0.67 12.17 24.97
N GLY A 43 1.51 13.06 25.51
CA GLY A 43 1.65 13.30 26.95
C GLY A 43 0.59 14.23 27.56
N GLN A 44 -0.28 14.83 26.75
CA GLN A 44 -1.32 15.77 27.17
C GLN A 44 -2.65 15.07 27.48
N HIS A 45 -3.66 15.85 27.88
CA HIS A 45 -5.01 15.35 28.06
C HIS A 45 -5.52 14.64 26.80
N LYS A 46 -6.12 13.45 27.01
CA LYS A 46 -6.57 12.54 25.96
C LYS A 46 -7.46 13.23 24.92
N GLU A 47 -8.40 14.04 25.38
CA GLU A 47 -9.40 14.69 24.53
C GLU A 47 -8.76 15.65 23.52
N VAL A 48 -7.76 16.43 23.95
CA VAL A 48 -7.08 17.40 23.07
C VAL A 48 -6.31 16.67 21.99
N GLY A 49 -5.54 15.63 22.34
CA GLY A 49 -4.75 14.88 21.37
C GLY A 49 -5.61 14.10 20.37
N ASP A 50 -6.71 13.50 20.84
CA ASP A 50 -7.60 12.73 19.97
C ASP A 50 -8.36 13.65 19.01
N ASN A 51 -8.83 14.82 19.47
CA ASN A 51 -9.50 15.80 18.62
C ASN A 51 -8.55 16.38 17.56
N LEU A 52 -7.29 16.63 17.93
CA LEU A 52 -6.27 17.10 16.99
C LEU A 52 -5.95 16.04 15.93
N ALA A 53 -5.74 14.79 16.36
CA ALA A 53 -5.50 13.68 15.45
C ALA A 53 -6.67 13.51 14.48
N ALA A 54 -7.91 13.44 14.98
CA ALA A 54 -9.10 13.29 14.15
C ALA A 54 -9.27 14.45 13.14
N ALA A 55 -9.02 15.70 13.57
CA ALA A 55 -9.07 16.85 12.67
C ALA A 55 -7.99 16.80 11.57
N PHE A 56 -6.79 16.31 11.91
CA PHE A 56 -5.70 16.10 10.97
C PHE A 56 -6.03 14.97 9.97
N GLU A 57 -6.51 13.83 10.46
CA GLU A 57 -6.94 12.71 9.62
C GLU A 57 -8.04 13.14 8.64
N ALA A 58 -9.06 13.85 9.13
CA ALA A 58 -10.16 14.33 8.30
C ALA A 58 -9.71 15.29 7.18
N LYS A 59 -8.66 16.08 7.41
CA LYS A 59 -8.13 17.04 6.44
C LYS A 59 -7.20 16.39 5.42
N THR A 60 -6.43 15.38 5.83
CA THR A 60 -5.31 14.84 5.03
C THR A 60 -5.58 13.44 4.48
N GLY A 61 -6.49 12.69 5.09
CA GLY A 61 -6.68 11.26 4.84
C GLY A 61 -5.57 10.37 5.39
N ILE A 62 -4.59 10.92 6.12
CA ILE A 62 -3.48 10.16 6.73
C ILE A 62 -3.95 9.67 8.10
N HIS A 63 -3.78 8.37 8.38
CA HIS A 63 -4.14 7.81 9.68
C HIS A 63 -3.12 8.19 10.75
N VAL A 64 -3.58 8.53 11.96
CA VAL A 64 -2.77 8.91 13.12
C VAL A 64 -3.06 7.96 14.28
N ASN A 65 -2.08 7.13 14.61
CA ASN A 65 -2.09 6.25 15.77
C ASN A 65 -1.66 7.01 17.03
N VAL A 66 -2.60 7.33 17.91
CA VAL A 66 -2.31 8.11 19.13
C VAL A 66 -1.98 7.19 20.32
N ARG A 67 -0.74 7.26 20.82
CA ARG A 67 -0.28 6.55 22.02
C ARG A 67 -0.41 7.40 23.28
N LYS A 68 -1.14 6.85 24.24
CA LYS A 68 -1.47 7.36 25.59
C LYS A 68 -0.33 7.23 26.61
N GLY A 69 0.10 8.29 27.30
CA GLY A 69 0.97 8.12 28.48
C GLY A 69 1.28 9.42 29.21
N SER A 70 1.87 9.36 30.40
CA SER A 70 2.48 10.56 30.99
C SER A 70 3.75 10.94 30.22
N SER A 71 4.11 12.22 30.21
CA SER A 71 5.30 12.70 29.50
C SER A 71 6.58 11.95 29.91
N ASN A 72 6.74 11.62 31.19
CA ASN A 72 7.92 10.87 31.66
C ASN A 72 7.93 9.43 31.15
N GLN A 73 6.77 8.75 31.14
CA GLN A 73 6.67 7.39 30.61
C GLN A 73 6.96 7.35 29.10
N LEU A 74 6.39 8.29 28.35
CA LEU A 74 6.59 8.36 26.90
C LEU A 74 8.03 8.75 26.55
N ALA A 75 8.67 9.64 27.33
CA ALA A 75 10.08 9.97 27.14
C ALA A 75 10.98 8.75 27.38
N SER A 76 10.76 8.00 28.47
CA SER A 76 11.49 6.75 28.71
C SER A 76 11.26 5.75 27.57
N GLN A 77 10.02 5.61 27.10
CA GLN A 77 9.69 4.72 26.00
C GLN A 77 10.40 5.12 24.69
N ILE A 78 10.45 6.40 24.34
CA ILE A 78 11.18 6.88 23.15
C ILE A 78 12.67 6.56 23.27
N VAL A 79 13.27 6.74 24.46
CA VAL A 79 14.67 6.41 24.70
C VAL A 79 14.93 4.91 24.58
N GLU A 80 14.04 4.08 25.13
CA GLU A 80 14.13 2.61 25.05
C GLU A 80 13.94 2.09 23.63
N GLU A 81 13.06 2.72 22.84
CA GLU A 81 12.84 2.38 21.44
C GLU A 81 14.02 2.86 20.55
N GLY A 82 14.60 4.02 20.81
CA GLY A 82 15.69 4.58 20.02
C GLY A 82 15.32 4.74 18.54
N ASP A 83 16.23 4.41 17.62
CA ASP A 83 16.04 4.53 16.17
C ASP A 83 14.87 3.70 15.60
N ARG A 84 14.36 2.76 16.39
CA ARG A 84 13.24 1.89 16.00
C ARG A 84 11.88 2.43 16.44
N SER A 85 11.86 3.59 17.11
CA SER A 85 10.62 4.19 17.59
C SER A 85 9.70 4.45 16.40
N PRO A 86 8.41 4.06 16.48
CA PRO A 86 7.44 4.37 15.45
C PRO A 86 6.96 5.82 15.56
N ALA A 87 7.40 6.60 16.57
CA ALA A 87 6.98 7.98 16.77
C ALA A 87 7.48 8.89 15.63
N ASP A 88 6.59 9.77 15.15
CA ASP A 88 6.86 10.76 14.11
C ASP A 88 7.07 12.18 14.67
#